data_AF-A0A2K1J937-F1
#
_entry.id   AF-A0A2K1J937-F1
#
_cell.length_a   1.000
_cell.length_b   1.000
_cell.length_c   1.000
_cell.angle_alpha   90.00
_cell.angle_beta   90.00
_cell.angle_gamma   90.00
#
_symmetry.space_group_name_H-M   'P 1'
#
loop_
_entity.id
_entity.type
_entity.pdbx_description
1 polymer ?
#
loop_
_entity_poly.entity_id
_entity_poly.type
_entity_poly.pdbx_seq_one_letter_code
_entity_poly.pdbx_strand_id
1 'polypeptide(L)'
;INPDVIIGYNIFMFDFKYIDTRLRRKLINLPSSSRVQGIGIERIDINWSSSAYGFNDYVVIDLPGGTVIVVYQYVTKEYKLQSYSLSSVSEKFKGNKNEFNEEWLSYVEEIYDATNYIRHTL
;
A
#
# COMPACT_ATOMS: atom_id res chain seq x y z
N ILE A 1 -0.46 -2.62 -19.31
CA ILE A 1 -0.99 -1.59 -18.38
C ILE A 1 0.18 -1.10 -17.54
N ASN A 2 0.39 0.21 -17.45
CA ASN A 2 1.44 0.86 -16.65
C ASN A 2 0.74 1.75 -15.60
N PRO A 3 0.45 1.23 -14.39
CA PRO A 3 -0.38 1.96 -13.43
C PRO A 3 0.39 3.10 -12.79
N ASP A 4 -0.26 4.26 -12.61
CA ASP A 4 0.35 5.37 -11.87
C ASP A 4 0.47 5.07 -10.38
N VAL A 5 -0.59 4.46 -9.86
CA VAL A 5 -0.84 4.22 -8.45
C VAL A 5 -1.19 2.76 -8.27
N ILE A 6 -0.58 2.11 -7.29
CA ILE A 6 -0.94 0.77 -6.84
C ILE A 6 -1.61 0.94 -5.48
N ILE A 7 -2.84 0.47 -5.35
CA ILE A 7 -3.59 0.49 -4.09
C ILE A 7 -3.89 -0.95 -3.69
N GLY A 8 -3.77 -1.26 -2.40
CA GLY A 8 -4.17 -2.55 -1.90
C GLY A 8 -4.09 -2.66 -0.39
N TYR A 9 -4.44 -3.84 0.11
CA TYR A 9 -4.48 -4.14 1.53
C TYR A 9 -3.26 -4.97 1.92
N ASN A 10 -2.48 -4.50 2.89
CA ASN A 10 -1.33 -5.23 3.44
C ASN A 10 -0.17 -5.54 2.45
N ILE A 11 -0.01 -4.72 1.40
CA ILE A 11 0.96 -4.95 0.31
C ILE A 11 2.39 -5.17 0.82
N PHE A 12 2.88 -4.32 1.74
CA PHE A 12 4.28 -4.36 2.18
C PHE A 12 4.64 -5.57 3.04
N MET A 13 3.66 -6.14 3.77
CA MET A 13 3.89 -7.31 4.61
C MET A 13 3.60 -8.63 3.89
N PHE A 14 2.74 -8.60 2.85
CA PHE A 14 2.31 -9.80 2.13
C PHE A 14 2.76 -9.79 0.67
N ASP A 15 2.14 -9.00 -0.20
CA ASP A 15 2.32 -9.07 -1.65
C ASP A 15 3.77 -8.86 -2.08
N PHE A 16 4.41 -7.78 -1.65
CA PHE A 16 5.79 -7.48 -2.03
C PHE A 16 6.78 -8.51 -1.48
N LYS A 17 6.58 -8.92 -0.23
CA LYS A 17 7.40 -9.97 0.40
C LYS A 17 7.25 -11.30 -0.33
N TYR A 18 6.03 -11.67 -0.69
CA TYR A 18 5.73 -12.89 -1.45
C TYR A 18 6.33 -12.85 -2.85
N ILE A 19 6.11 -11.77 -3.61
CA ILE A 19 6.61 -11.59 -4.98
C ILE A 19 8.14 -11.68 -4.99
N ASP A 20 8.83 -10.90 -4.17
CA ASP A 20 10.28 -10.95 -4.12
C ASP A 20 10.79 -12.34 -3.72
N THR A 21 10.24 -12.95 -2.67
CA THR A 21 10.64 -14.29 -2.23
C THR A 21 10.43 -15.31 -3.35
N ARG A 22 9.30 -15.22 -4.06
CA ARG A 22 8.96 -16.13 -5.16
C ARG A 22 9.88 -15.96 -6.36
N LEU A 23 10.22 -14.73 -6.71
CA LEU A 23 11.12 -14.42 -7.83
C LEU A 23 12.55 -14.86 -7.52
N ARG A 24 13.07 -14.59 -6.32
CA ARG A 24 14.38 -15.08 -5.85
C ARG A 24 14.47 -16.60 -5.93
N ARG A 25 13.43 -17.32 -5.49
CA ARG A 25 13.37 -18.78 -5.57
C ARG A 25 13.38 -19.32 -7.00
N LYS A 26 12.95 -18.52 -7.97
CA LYS A 26 12.99 -18.86 -9.40
C LYS A 26 14.23 -18.31 -10.11
N LEU A 27 15.14 -17.63 -9.39
CA LEU A 27 16.28 -16.92 -9.97
C LEU A 27 15.85 -15.89 -11.05
N ILE A 28 14.68 -15.29 -10.86
CA ILE A 28 14.15 -14.24 -11.73
C ILE A 28 14.36 -12.91 -11.00
N ASN A 29 14.93 -11.93 -11.69
CA ASN A 29 15.02 -10.57 -11.16
C ASN A 29 13.64 -9.91 -11.16
N LEU A 30 13.40 -8.99 -10.22
CA LEU A 30 12.21 -8.17 -10.27
C LEU A 30 12.15 -7.43 -11.62
N PRO A 31 11.02 -7.52 -12.35
CA PRO A 31 10.89 -6.86 -13.64
C PRO A 31 10.94 -5.35 -13.46
N SER A 32 11.64 -4.63 -14.35
CA SER A 32 11.69 -3.17 -14.29
C SER A 32 10.29 -2.60 -14.47
N SER A 33 9.76 -2.00 -13.41
CA SER A 33 8.46 -1.31 -13.37
C SER A 33 8.60 0.17 -13.04
N SER A 34 9.81 0.72 -13.21
CA SER A 34 10.08 2.15 -13.07
C SER A 34 9.43 2.95 -14.21
N ARG A 35 8.85 4.10 -13.87
CA ARG A 35 8.39 5.10 -14.85
C ARG A 35 9.47 6.12 -15.20
N VAL A 36 10.58 6.15 -14.47
CA VAL A 36 11.68 7.08 -14.72
C VAL A 36 12.75 6.38 -15.55
N GLN A 37 13.04 6.94 -16.73
CA GLN A 37 14.00 6.35 -17.65
C GLN A 37 15.39 6.25 -17.03
N GLY A 38 16.01 5.08 -17.15
CA GLY A 38 17.36 4.83 -16.64
C GLY A 38 17.45 4.56 -15.14
N ILE A 39 16.33 4.66 -14.40
CA ILE A 39 16.29 4.31 -12.97
C ILE A 39 15.61 2.95 -12.83
N GLY A 40 16.29 2.00 -12.19
CA GLY A 40 15.74 0.69 -11.86
C GLY A 40 14.85 0.73 -10.62
N ILE A 41 14.21 -0.40 -10.35
CA ILE A 41 13.49 -0.60 -9.08
C ILE A 41 14.45 -1.09 -8.01
N GLU A 42 14.17 -0.75 -6.76
CA GLU A 42 14.98 -1.16 -5.61
C GLU A 42 14.13 -1.92 -4.58
N ARG A 43 14.69 -2.95 -3.96
CA ARG A 43 14.08 -3.58 -2.79
C ARG A 43 14.60 -2.87 -1.54
N ILE A 44 13.68 -2.41 -0.71
CA ILE A 44 13.96 -1.78 0.58
C ILE A 44 13.34 -2.64 1.69
N ASP A 45 14.18 -3.10 2.61
CA ASP A 45 13.74 -3.79 3.82
C ASP A 45 13.58 -2.76 4.95
N ILE A 46 12.37 -2.63 5.49
CA ILE A 46 12.07 -1.70 6.59
C ILE A 46 11.66 -2.51 7.81
N ASN A 47 12.54 -2.50 8.82
CA ASN A 47 12.31 -3.15 10.09
C ASN A 47 12.25 -2.09 11.18
N TRP A 48 11.13 -2.01 11.90
CA TRP A 48 10.98 -1.08 13.00
C TRP A 48 10.19 -1.70 14.14
N SER A 49 10.59 -1.35 15.36
CA SER A 49 9.92 -1.81 16.58
C SER A 49 9.65 -0.61 17.47
N SER A 50 8.44 -0.49 17.96
CA SER A 50 8.09 0.53 18.95
C SER A 50 7.14 -0.03 20.00
N SER A 51 7.15 0.57 21.19
CA SER A 51 6.21 0.22 22.26
C SER A 51 4.74 0.46 21.87
N ALA A 52 4.49 1.47 21.04
CA ALA A 52 3.13 1.85 20.62
C ALA A 52 2.60 1.01 19.45
N TYR A 53 3.45 0.58 18.52
CA TYR A 53 3.04 -0.06 17.27
C TYR A 53 3.60 -1.48 17.06
N GLY A 54 4.31 -2.01 18.05
CA GLY A 54 4.90 -3.34 17.99
C GLY A 54 6.05 -3.45 16.98
N PHE A 55 6.38 -4.68 16.61
CA PHE A 55 7.37 -5.00 15.61
C PHE A 55 6.73 -5.07 14.22
N ASN A 56 7.34 -4.38 13.27
CA ASN A 56 6.93 -4.31 11.89
C ASN A 56 8.11 -4.67 10.99
N ASP A 57 7.85 -5.61 10.08
CA ASP A 57 8.79 -6.12 9.08
C ASP A 57 8.15 -5.98 7.71
N TYR A 58 8.62 -4.99 6.95
CA TYR A 58 8.08 -4.60 5.65
C TYR A 58 9.12 -4.83 4.57
N VAL A 59 8.63 -5.31 3.43
CA VAL A 59 9.36 -5.29 2.17
C VAL A 59 8.69 -4.26 1.26
N VAL A 60 9.43 -3.23 0.89
CA VAL A 60 9.00 -2.22 -0.08
C VAL A 60 9.77 -2.45 -1.37
N ILE A 61 9.06 -2.45 -2.50
CA ILE A 61 9.68 -2.35 -3.82
C ILE A 61 9.52 -0.90 -4.23
N ASP A 62 10.61 -0.15 -4.27
CA ASP A 62 10.62 1.21 -4.77
C ASP A 62 10.33 1.20 -6.26
N LEU A 63 9.34 2.00 -6.64
CA LEU A 63 8.81 2.11 -8.00
C LEU A 63 8.99 3.55 -8.44
N PRO A 64 10.18 3.94 -8.97
CA PRO A 64 10.42 5.32 -9.33
C PRO A 64 9.38 5.85 -10.29
N GLY A 65 8.88 7.04 -9.96
CA GLY A 65 7.80 7.70 -10.68
C GLY A 65 6.42 7.14 -10.38
N GLY A 66 6.27 6.04 -9.62
CA GLY A 66 5.04 5.42 -9.16
C GLY A 66 4.79 5.49 -7.66
N THR A 67 3.53 5.27 -7.27
CA THR A 67 3.11 5.40 -5.86
C THR A 67 2.37 4.15 -5.42
N VAL A 68 2.69 3.66 -4.22
CA VAL A 68 1.99 2.56 -3.58
C VAL A 68 1.25 3.08 -2.35
N ILE A 69 -0.06 2.89 -2.30
CA ILE A 69 -0.92 3.27 -1.18
C ILE A 69 -1.43 2.01 -0.51
N VAL A 70 -1.10 1.86 0.77
CA VAL A 70 -1.44 0.67 1.54
C VAL A 70 -2.55 0.99 2.54
N VAL A 71 -3.74 0.48 2.26
CA VAL A 71 -4.96 0.74 3.05
C VAL A 71 -4.78 0.31 4.51
N TYR A 72 -4.09 -0.80 4.76
CA TYR A 72 -3.85 -1.30 6.11
C TYR A 72 -3.11 -0.27 6.99
N GLN A 73 -2.10 0.41 6.45
CA GLN A 73 -1.33 1.41 7.20
C GLN A 73 -2.15 2.66 7.48
N TYR A 74 -2.96 3.09 6.51
CA TYR A 74 -3.89 4.20 6.71
C TYR A 74 -4.89 3.88 7.83
N VAL A 75 -5.58 2.75 7.73
CA VAL A 75 -6.63 2.39 8.69
C VAL A 75 -6.06 2.22 10.10
N THR A 76 -4.89 1.60 10.24
CA THR A 76 -4.24 1.42 11.56
C THR A 76 -3.73 2.72 12.18
N LYS A 77 -3.44 3.73 11.36
CA LYS A 77 -3.02 5.06 11.81
C LYS A 77 -4.21 5.93 12.24
N GLU A 78 -5.27 5.94 11.45
CA GLU A 78 -6.39 6.87 11.62
C GLU A 78 -7.52 6.31 12.52
N TYR A 79 -7.69 5.00 12.61
CA TYR A 79 -8.81 4.37 13.32
C TYR A 79 -8.36 3.42 14.41
N LYS A 80 -9.07 3.44 15.55
CA LYS A 80 -8.90 2.45 16.63
C LYS A 80 -9.97 1.36 16.52
N LEU A 81 -9.63 0.28 15.81
CA LEU A 81 -10.55 -0.84 15.57
C LEU A 81 -10.23 -2.04 16.46
N GLN A 82 -11.23 -2.88 16.72
CA GLN A 82 -11.04 -4.16 17.41
C GLN A 82 -10.28 -5.18 16.54
N SER A 83 -10.40 -5.07 15.22
CA SER A 83 -9.74 -5.94 14.26
C SER A 83 -9.41 -5.15 12.98
N TYR A 84 -8.20 -5.34 12.47
CA TYR A 84 -7.73 -4.79 11.20
C TYR A 84 -7.66 -5.85 10.10
N SER A 85 -8.46 -6.93 10.22
CA SER A 85 -8.63 -7.85 9.09
C SER A 85 -9.40 -7.16 7.97
N LEU A 86 -9.12 -7.50 6.71
CA LEU A 86 -9.84 -6.92 5.57
C LEU A 86 -11.35 -7.12 5.69
N SER A 87 -11.81 -8.26 6.20
CA SER A 87 -13.23 -8.54 6.43
C SER A 87 -13.83 -7.59 7.46
N SER A 88 -13.17 -7.42 8.62
CA SER A 88 -13.64 -6.53 9.68
C SER A 88 -13.64 -5.06 9.26
N VAL A 89 -12.59 -4.62 8.56
CA VAL A 89 -12.51 -3.27 8.00
C VAL A 89 -13.55 -3.09 6.92
N SER A 90 -13.79 -4.06 6.05
CA SER A 90 -14.87 -3.98 5.06
C SER A 90 -16.23 -3.84 5.74
N GLU A 91 -16.55 -4.69 6.72
CA GLU A 91 -17.82 -4.68 7.44
C GLU A 91 -18.09 -3.39 8.23
N LYS A 92 -17.08 -2.82 8.88
CA LYS A 92 -17.20 -1.59 9.70
C LYS A 92 -17.78 -0.39 8.94
N PHE A 93 -17.68 -0.44 7.64
CA PHE A 93 -17.33 0.72 6.83
C PHE A 93 -18.23 0.64 5.58
N LYS A 94 -18.53 -0.59 5.11
CA LYS A 94 -19.67 -0.88 4.23
C LYS A 94 -20.96 -0.44 4.92
N GLY A 95 -21.66 0.55 4.35
CA GLY A 95 -22.92 1.06 4.89
C GLY A 95 -24.09 0.06 4.73
N ASN A 96 -25.26 0.41 5.28
CA ASN A 96 -26.44 -0.46 5.34
C ASN A 96 -27.12 -0.76 3.97
N LYS A 97 -26.69 -0.14 2.85
CA LYS A 97 -27.37 -0.29 1.55
C LYS A 97 -26.42 -0.21 0.34
N ASN A 98 -25.38 -1.04 0.21
CA ASN A 98 -24.42 -0.93 -0.92
C ASN A 98 -23.83 0.49 -1.12
N GLU A 99 -24.03 1.40 -0.17
CA GLU A 99 -23.61 2.79 -0.16
C GLU A 99 -22.40 2.87 0.78
N PHE A 100 -21.36 3.56 0.34
CA PHE A 100 -20.21 3.87 1.17
C PHE A 100 -20.61 4.93 2.20
N ASN A 101 -20.17 4.78 3.45
CA ASN A 101 -20.42 5.81 4.45
C ASN A 101 -19.58 7.07 4.16
N GLU A 102 -19.94 8.21 4.75
CA GLU A 102 -19.22 9.48 4.55
C GLU A 102 -17.73 9.38 4.93
N GLU A 103 -17.39 8.57 5.93
CA GLU A 103 -16.01 8.32 6.35
C GLU A 103 -15.17 7.69 5.22
N TRP A 104 -15.72 6.72 4.48
CA TRP A 104 -15.04 6.14 3.30
C TRP A 104 -14.90 7.14 2.17
N LEU A 105 -15.90 7.97 1.93
CA LEU A 105 -15.84 8.97 0.85
C LEU A 105 -14.72 9.97 1.15
N SER A 106 -14.61 10.43 2.40
CA SER A 106 -13.52 11.27 2.86
C SER A 106 -12.15 10.61 2.66
N TYR A 107 -12.02 9.31 2.96
CA TYR A 107 -10.77 8.59 2.70
C TYR A 107 -10.41 8.52 1.21
N VAL A 108 -11.39 8.24 0.35
CA VAL A 108 -11.18 8.17 -1.10
C VAL A 108 -10.79 9.54 -1.65
N GLU A 109 -11.39 10.62 -1.16
CA GLU A 109 -11.00 12.00 -1.50
C GLU A 109 -9.57 12.30 -1.06
N GLU A 110 -9.18 11.94 0.17
CA GLU A 110 -7.80 12.13 0.65
C GLU A 110 -6.77 11.38 -0.20
N ILE A 111 -7.08 10.14 -0.60
CA ILE A 111 -6.25 9.38 -1.55
C ILE A 111 -6.19 10.08 -2.91
N TYR A 112 -7.32 10.56 -3.41
CA TYR A 112 -7.41 11.23 -4.70
C TYR A 112 -6.59 12.52 -4.72
N ASP A 113 -6.67 13.32 -3.67
CA ASP A 113 -5.91 14.55 -3.51
C ASP A 113 -4.41 14.27 -3.37
N ALA A 114 -4.04 13.28 -2.54
CA ALA A 114 -2.65 12.84 -2.41
C ALA A 114 -2.08 12.37 -3.76
N THR A 115 -2.84 11.61 -4.54
CA THR A 115 -2.41 11.13 -5.86
C THR A 115 -2.33 12.24 -6.90
N ASN A 116 -3.24 13.22 -6.88
CA ASN A 116 -3.17 14.40 -7.75
C ASN A 116 -1.99 15.29 -7.42
N TYR A 117 -1.73 15.54 -6.13
CA TYR A 117 -0.55 16.30 -5.70
C TYR A 117 0.75 15.67 -6.24
N ILE A 118 0.88 14.35 -6.13
CA ILE A 118 2.04 13.63 -6.64
C ILE A 118 2.15 13.73 -8.16
N ARG A 119 1.03 13.60 -8.90
CA ARG A 119 1.00 13.74 -10.36
C ARG A 119 1.41 15.13 -10.88
N HIS A 120 1.17 16.19 -10.10
CA HIS A 120 1.53 17.55 -10.50
C HIS A 120 2.96 17.95 -10.08
N THR A 121 3.61 17.17 -9.21
CA THR A 121 4.95 17.46 -8.68
C THR A 121 6.05 16.63 -9.35
N LEU A 122 5.70 15.53 -10.03
CA LEU A 122 6.56 14.68 -10.85
C LEU A 122 6.47 15.07 -12.34
#